data_AF-A0A6F8TEN2-F1
#
_entry.id   AF-A0A6F8TEN2-F1
#
_cell.length_a   1.000
_cell.length_b   1.000
_cell.length_c   1.000
_cell.angle_alpha   90.00
_cell.angle_beta   90.00
_cell.angle_gamma   90.00
#
_symmetry.space_group_name_H-M   'P 1'
#
loop_
_entity.id
_entity.type
_entity.pdbx_description
1 polymer ?
#
loop_
_entity_poly.entity_id
_entity_poly.type
_entity_poly.pdbx_seq_one_letter_code
_entity_poly.pdbx_strand_id
1 'polypeptide(L)'
;MVVQSSLSKGTISIALVHEALSAAYAKGLNTQIILNKAGIPAELLMTPKARVPVATYAQLWIELANAMDDEFFGMDSHPMRRGSYKLLTKLVSTAETLEKALYDILKFFNFVLDDIRGELIREQEKAYLVIHDQEQPKRMFTYATFLMLVHGLMCWLVDQRISLNSIAVRCPKPNDIQDYLVRFCEDIQFNAETNQIEFDAHYLDIKVKKIKSAL
;
A
#
# COMPACT_ATOMS: atom_id res chain seq x y z
N MET A 1 17.89 28.89 -12.96
CA MET A 1 18.48 27.59 -13.29
C MET A 1 18.33 26.70 -12.06
N VAL A 2 17.22 25.97 -11.97
CA VAL A 2 17.03 24.89 -10.98
C VAL A 2 16.33 23.77 -11.73
N VAL A 3 16.93 22.59 -11.60
CA VAL A 3 16.81 21.43 -12.47
C VAL A 3 15.37 20.87 -12.44
N GLN A 4 14.81 20.69 -13.64
CA GLN A 4 13.62 19.87 -13.87
C GLN A 4 13.91 18.43 -13.41
N SER A 5 13.21 17.93 -12.38
CA SER A 5 13.19 16.48 -12.09
C SER A 5 12.13 15.79 -12.96
N SER A 6 12.53 15.47 -14.19
CA SER A 6 11.76 14.65 -15.13
C SER A 6 11.85 13.16 -14.80
N LEU A 7 11.32 12.74 -13.63
CA LEU A 7 11.13 11.33 -13.29
C LEU A 7 9.62 10.98 -13.29
N SER A 8 9.23 10.36 -14.41
CA SER A 8 7.93 9.84 -14.86
C SER A 8 6.72 9.91 -13.91
N LYS A 9 5.96 11.02 -13.94
CA LYS A 9 4.56 11.03 -13.48
C LYS A 9 3.73 10.16 -14.43
N GLY A 10 3.39 8.93 -14.03
CA GLY A 10 2.39 8.11 -14.74
C GLY A 10 2.82 6.70 -15.17
N THR A 11 4.01 6.22 -14.81
CA THR A 11 4.42 4.82 -15.07
C THR A 11 4.96 4.14 -13.82
N ILE A 12 4.94 2.80 -13.81
CA ILE A 12 5.37 1.90 -12.74
C ILE A 12 6.42 0.94 -13.31
N SER A 13 7.49 0.64 -12.57
CA SER A 13 8.50 -0.33 -13.01
C SER A 13 7.93 -1.74 -13.18
N ILE A 14 8.52 -2.50 -14.10
CA ILE A 14 8.22 -3.93 -14.24
C ILE A 14 8.60 -4.73 -12.99
N ALA A 15 9.53 -4.22 -12.16
CA ALA A 15 9.89 -4.84 -10.89
C ALA A 15 8.67 -4.94 -9.96
N LEU A 16 7.84 -3.89 -9.88
CA LEU A 16 6.59 -3.93 -9.10
C LEU A 16 5.52 -4.84 -9.70
N VAL A 17 5.51 -5.04 -11.02
CA VAL A 17 4.64 -6.04 -11.68
C VAL A 17 5.05 -7.45 -11.24
N HIS A 18 6.34 -7.75 -11.21
CA HIS A 18 6.87 -9.02 -10.68
C HIS A 18 6.51 -9.21 -9.21
N GLU A 19 6.70 -8.17 -8.38
CA GLU A 19 6.35 -8.21 -6.96
C GLU A 19 4.86 -8.55 -6.72
N ALA A 20 3.97 -7.95 -7.50
CA ALA A 20 2.51 -8.16 -7.42
C ALA A 20 2.09 -9.57 -7.87
N LEU A 21 2.73 -10.13 -8.89
CA LEU A 21 2.42 -11.47 -9.40
C LEU A 21 3.01 -12.61 -8.54
N SER A 22 4.00 -12.33 -7.71
CA SER A 22 4.80 -13.32 -6.97
C SER A 22 3.95 -14.34 -6.22
N ALA A 23 2.96 -13.91 -5.43
CA ALA A 23 2.12 -14.80 -4.66
C ALA A 23 1.14 -15.61 -5.54
N ALA A 24 0.60 -15.01 -6.59
CA ALA A 24 -0.26 -15.71 -7.56
C ALA A 24 0.54 -16.82 -8.27
N TYR A 25 1.77 -16.53 -8.69
CA TYR A 25 2.67 -17.50 -9.30
C TYR A 25 3.00 -18.65 -8.33
N ALA A 26 3.37 -18.34 -7.08
CA ALA A 26 3.67 -19.34 -6.07
C ALA A 26 2.48 -20.27 -5.74
N LYS A 27 1.25 -19.76 -5.85
CA LYS A 27 0.01 -20.53 -5.68
C LYS A 27 -0.42 -21.29 -6.95
N GLY A 28 0.38 -21.25 -8.02
CA GLY A 28 0.11 -21.96 -9.28
C GLY A 28 -0.97 -21.33 -10.17
N LEU A 29 -1.34 -20.07 -9.93
CA LEU A 29 -2.28 -19.37 -10.81
C LEU A 29 -1.62 -19.06 -12.15
N ASN A 30 -2.41 -19.07 -13.22
CA ASN A 30 -1.95 -18.68 -14.54
C ASN A 30 -1.80 -17.15 -14.64
N THR A 31 -0.61 -16.65 -14.29
CA THR A 31 -0.28 -15.21 -14.31
C THR A 31 -0.35 -14.60 -15.72
N GLN A 32 -0.19 -15.39 -16.78
CA GLN A 32 -0.36 -14.92 -18.16
C GLN A 32 -1.79 -14.43 -18.41
N ILE A 33 -2.81 -15.17 -17.92
CA ILE A 33 -4.21 -14.77 -18.08
C ILE A 33 -4.47 -13.46 -17.32
N ILE A 34 -3.90 -13.32 -16.11
CA ILE A 34 -4.03 -12.12 -15.28
C ILE A 34 -3.41 -10.91 -15.99
N LEU A 35 -2.18 -11.05 -16.50
CA LEU A 35 -1.47 -10.04 -17.28
C LEU A 35 -2.25 -9.61 -18.53
N ASN A 36 -2.77 -10.58 -19.29
CA ASN A 36 -3.55 -10.30 -20.50
C ASN A 36 -4.81 -9.48 -20.19
N LYS A 37 -5.55 -9.83 -19.13
CA LYS A 37 -6.71 -9.05 -18.68
C LYS A 37 -6.33 -7.64 -18.19
N ALA A 38 -5.14 -7.51 -17.60
CA ALA A 38 -4.59 -6.22 -17.18
C ALA A 38 -4.06 -5.37 -18.35
N GLY A 39 -3.95 -5.93 -19.56
CA GLY A 39 -3.36 -5.27 -20.71
C GLY A 39 -1.84 -5.14 -20.64
N ILE A 40 -1.16 -6.03 -19.92
CA ILE A 40 0.31 -6.08 -19.83
C ILE A 40 0.83 -7.23 -20.70
N PRO A 41 1.57 -6.96 -21.78
CA PRO A 41 2.25 -7.99 -22.55
C PRO A 41 3.28 -8.73 -21.68
N ALA A 42 3.27 -10.06 -21.68
CA ALA A 42 4.14 -10.83 -20.79
C ALA A 42 5.63 -10.75 -21.17
N GLU A 43 5.93 -10.41 -22.42
CA GLU A 43 7.30 -10.18 -22.88
C GLU A 43 7.97 -9.02 -22.11
N LEU A 44 7.16 -8.08 -21.58
CA LEU A 44 7.68 -7.00 -20.73
C LEU A 44 8.32 -7.53 -19.46
N LEU A 45 7.84 -8.65 -18.90
CA LEU A 45 8.45 -9.27 -17.70
C LEU A 45 9.92 -9.65 -17.93
N MET A 46 10.28 -9.96 -19.17
CA MET A 46 11.65 -10.33 -19.56
C MET A 46 12.50 -9.13 -19.97
N THR A 47 11.94 -7.92 -19.95
CA THR A 47 12.62 -6.69 -20.36
C THR A 47 13.05 -5.91 -19.12
N PRO A 48 14.34 -5.97 -18.71
CA PRO A 48 14.81 -5.23 -17.55
C PRO A 48 14.55 -3.73 -17.74
N LYS A 49 14.12 -3.04 -16.67
CA LYS A 49 13.79 -1.60 -16.68
C LYS A 49 12.56 -1.21 -17.52
N ALA A 50 11.78 -2.15 -18.05
CA ALA A 50 10.49 -1.82 -18.64
C ALA A 50 9.61 -1.10 -17.62
N ARG A 51 8.74 -0.22 -18.09
CA ARG A 51 7.75 0.49 -17.27
C ARG A 51 6.39 0.41 -17.94
N VAL A 52 5.35 0.25 -17.14
CA VAL A 52 3.94 0.19 -17.60
C VAL A 52 3.18 1.42 -17.11
N PRO A 53 2.13 1.89 -17.81
CA PRO A 53 1.29 2.97 -17.30
C PRO A 53 0.66 2.64 -15.94
N VAL A 54 0.49 3.65 -15.08
CA VAL A 54 -0.15 3.48 -13.76
C VAL A 54 -1.56 2.91 -13.88
N ALA A 55 -2.34 3.31 -14.89
CA ALA A 55 -3.68 2.77 -15.12
C ALA A 55 -3.65 1.26 -15.42
N THR A 56 -2.68 0.80 -16.19
CA THR A 56 -2.46 -0.62 -16.48
C THR A 56 -2.06 -1.39 -15.22
N TYR A 57 -1.20 -0.81 -14.39
CA TYR A 57 -0.84 -1.40 -13.10
C TYR A 57 -2.02 -1.45 -12.11
N ALA A 58 -2.88 -0.44 -12.10
CA ALA A 58 -4.11 -0.46 -11.32
C ALA A 58 -5.08 -1.55 -11.81
N GLN A 59 -5.17 -1.78 -13.13
CA GLN A 59 -5.94 -2.90 -13.67
C GLN A 59 -5.36 -4.25 -13.22
N LEU A 60 -4.04 -4.40 -13.18
CA LEU A 60 -3.38 -5.61 -12.65
C LEU A 60 -3.80 -5.91 -11.21
N TRP A 61 -3.88 -4.89 -10.35
CA TRP A 61 -4.37 -5.04 -8.97
C TRP A 61 -5.80 -5.58 -8.93
N ILE A 62 -6.68 -5.06 -9.79
CA ILE A 62 -8.07 -5.54 -9.89
C ILE A 62 -8.12 -7.01 -10.33
N GLU A 63 -7.36 -7.37 -11.37
CA GLU A 63 -7.35 -8.73 -11.90
C GLU A 63 -6.72 -9.74 -10.93
N LEU A 64 -5.66 -9.36 -10.21
CA LEU A 64 -5.09 -10.17 -9.14
C LEU A 64 -6.12 -10.41 -8.03
N ALA A 65 -6.76 -9.35 -7.55
CA ALA A 65 -7.76 -9.47 -6.49
C ALA A 65 -8.94 -10.35 -6.92
N ASN A 66 -9.40 -10.23 -8.17
CA ASN A 66 -10.47 -11.07 -8.71
C ASN A 66 -10.05 -12.53 -8.84
N ALA A 67 -8.83 -12.80 -9.33
CA ALA A 67 -8.34 -14.15 -9.54
C ALA A 67 -8.05 -14.89 -8.22
N MET A 68 -7.67 -14.15 -7.18
CA MET A 68 -7.28 -14.70 -5.88
C MET A 68 -8.39 -14.66 -4.83
N ASP A 69 -9.50 -13.95 -5.09
CA ASP A 69 -10.46 -13.49 -4.07
C ASP A 69 -9.74 -12.84 -2.88
N ASP A 70 -8.75 -11.99 -3.16
CA ASP A 70 -7.88 -11.41 -2.15
C ASP A 70 -7.32 -10.04 -2.57
N GLU A 71 -7.81 -8.99 -1.93
CA GLU A 71 -7.43 -7.59 -2.14
C GLU A 71 -6.04 -7.26 -1.54
N PHE A 72 -5.41 -8.21 -0.84
CA PHE A 72 -4.03 -8.12 -0.36
C PHE A 72 -3.07 -9.07 -1.08
N PHE A 73 -3.51 -9.61 -2.24
CA PHE A 73 -2.70 -10.37 -3.19
C PHE A 73 -1.99 -11.59 -2.60
N GLY A 74 -2.59 -12.26 -1.62
CA GLY A 74 -2.01 -13.45 -0.97
C GLY A 74 -0.71 -13.18 -0.23
N MET A 75 -0.46 -11.93 0.18
CA MET A 75 0.73 -11.56 0.97
C MET A 75 0.56 -11.78 2.47
N ASP A 76 -0.67 -12.10 2.88
CA ASP A 76 -1.02 -12.56 4.22
C ASP A 76 -1.55 -14.01 4.15
N SER A 77 -1.42 -14.74 5.25
CA SER A 77 -1.91 -16.11 5.36
C SER A 77 -3.44 -16.18 5.31
N HIS A 78 -4.14 -15.16 5.82
CA HIS A 78 -5.58 -15.01 5.68
C HIS A 78 -5.94 -13.99 4.57
N PRO A 79 -6.80 -14.37 3.59
CA PRO A 79 -7.12 -13.49 2.46
C PRO A 79 -8.01 -12.32 2.88
N MET A 80 -7.67 -11.11 2.43
CA MET A 80 -8.57 -9.96 2.51
C MET A 80 -9.58 -10.04 1.36
N ARG A 81 -10.66 -10.79 1.57
CA ARG A 81 -11.63 -11.13 0.51
C ARG A 81 -12.19 -9.92 -0.23
N ARG A 82 -12.62 -10.13 -1.48
CA ARG A 82 -13.17 -9.06 -2.32
C ARG A 82 -14.32 -8.33 -1.62
N GLY A 83 -14.26 -7.01 -1.64
CA GLY A 83 -15.25 -6.14 -0.98
C GLY A 83 -14.89 -5.77 0.46
N SER A 84 -13.86 -6.37 1.06
CA SER A 84 -13.36 -6.00 2.39
C SER A 84 -13.01 -4.52 2.46
N TYR A 85 -12.23 -4.01 1.50
CA TYR A 85 -11.83 -2.60 1.48
C TYR A 85 -13.04 -1.67 1.27
N LYS A 86 -14.03 -2.07 0.47
CA LYS A 86 -15.29 -1.33 0.29
C LYS A 86 -16.12 -1.27 1.57
N LEU A 87 -16.11 -2.32 2.40
CA LEU A 87 -16.77 -2.31 3.70
C LEU A 87 -16.02 -1.41 4.68
N LEU A 88 -14.69 -1.47 4.69
CA LEU A 88 -13.85 -0.61 5.50
C LEU A 88 -14.11 0.88 5.21
N THR A 89 -14.14 1.29 3.93
CA THR A 89 -14.39 2.70 3.59
C THR A 89 -15.75 3.19 4.09
N LYS A 90 -16.78 2.33 4.06
CA LYS A 90 -18.10 2.63 4.63
C LYS A 90 -18.04 2.77 6.15
N LEU A 91 -17.35 1.85 6.83
CA LEU A 91 -17.21 1.84 8.29
C LEU A 91 -16.65 3.16 8.82
N VAL A 92 -15.59 3.67 8.19
CA VAL A 92 -14.82 4.81 8.72
C VAL A 92 -15.27 6.17 8.18
N SER A 93 -16.21 6.19 7.22
CA SER A 93 -16.74 7.43 6.60
C SER A 93 -17.51 8.34 7.57
N THR A 94 -17.90 7.84 8.74
CA THR A 94 -18.63 8.62 9.76
C THR A 94 -17.78 8.99 10.97
N ALA A 95 -16.48 8.65 10.96
CA ALA A 95 -15.58 9.03 12.03
C ALA A 95 -15.45 10.56 12.12
N GLU A 96 -15.34 11.10 13.33
CA GLU A 96 -15.29 12.56 13.54
C GLU A 96 -13.93 13.15 13.13
N THR A 97 -12.85 12.43 13.41
CA THR A 97 -11.46 12.84 13.16
C THR A 97 -10.70 11.74 12.45
N LEU A 98 -9.58 12.09 11.81
CA LEU A 98 -8.70 11.12 11.19
C LEU A 98 -8.13 10.13 12.22
N GLU A 99 -7.87 10.55 13.46
CA GLU A 99 -7.41 9.66 14.53
C GLU A 99 -8.38 8.51 14.78
N LYS A 100 -9.67 8.83 14.98
CA LYS A 100 -10.71 7.81 15.19
C LYS A 100 -10.86 6.92 13.96
N ALA A 101 -10.83 7.52 12.76
CA ALA A 101 -10.89 6.76 11.52
C ALA A 101 -9.69 5.80 11.39
N LEU A 102 -8.47 6.26 11.67
CA LEU A 102 -7.25 5.46 11.59
C LEU A 102 -7.28 4.32 12.61
N TYR A 103 -7.75 4.55 13.83
CA TYR A 103 -7.96 3.48 14.80
C TYR A 103 -8.89 2.38 14.24
N ASP A 104 -10.04 2.76 13.67
CA ASP A 104 -10.98 1.79 13.07
C ASP A 104 -10.42 1.10 11.82
N ILE A 105 -9.62 1.81 11.00
CA ILE A 105 -8.88 1.25 9.86
C ILE A 105 -7.94 0.15 10.35
N LEU A 106 -7.09 0.43 11.32
CA LEU A 106 -6.10 -0.53 11.82
C LEU A 106 -6.78 -1.69 12.53
N LYS A 107 -7.84 -1.44 13.30
CA LYS A 107 -8.65 -2.50 13.92
C LYS A 107 -9.26 -3.44 12.88
N PHE A 108 -9.77 -2.91 11.76
CA PHE A 108 -10.28 -3.72 10.67
C PHE A 108 -9.18 -4.59 10.05
N PHE A 109 -8.03 -4.01 9.72
CA PHE A 109 -6.92 -4.79 9.16
C PHE A 109 -6.42 -5.87 10.13
N ASN A 110 -6.27 -5.54 11.41
CA ASN A 110 -5.83 -6.49 12.44
C ASN A 110 -6.85 -7.62 12.70
N PHE A 111 -8.11 -7.43 12.30
CA PHE A 111 -9.14 -8.46 12.35
C PHE A 111 -9.13 -9.35 11.10
N VAL A 112 -8.76 -8.81 9.94
CA VAL A 112 -8.81 -9.52 8.66
C VAL A 112 -7.49 -10.18 8.30
N LEU A 113 -6.35 -9.62 8.72
CA LEU A 113 -5.00 -10.12 8.42
C LEU A 113 -4.44 -10.84 9.64
N ASP A 114 -3.78 -11.98 9.40
CA ASP A 114 -3.21 -12.84 10.43
C ASP A 114 -1.72 -12.58 10.64
N ASP A 115 -0.99 -12.18 9.59
CA ASP A 115 0.47 -11.99 9.65
C ASP A 115 0.89 -10.54 9.88
N ILE A 116 0.06 -9.58 9.45
CA ILE A 116 0.35 -8.14 9.53
C ILE A 116 -0.62 -7.46 10.47
N ARG A 117 -0.09 -6.69 11.42
CA ARG A 117 -0.88 -5.86 12.32
C ARG A 117 -0.38 -4.42 12.32
N GLY A 118 -1.30 -3.47 12.24
CA GLY A 118 -1.00 -2.05 12.35
C GLY A 118 -1.34 -1.49 13.73
N GLU A 119 -0.55 -0.52 14.17
CA GLU A 119 -0.74 0.24 15.41
C GLU A 119 -0.48 1.72 15.15
N LEU A 120 -1.29 2.58 15.79
CA LEU A 120 -1.08 4.02 15.80
C LEU A 120 -0.47 4.41 17.14
N ILE A 121 0.68 5.08 17.11
CA ILE A 121 1.31 5.69 18.28
C ILE A 121 1.37 7.20 18.04
N ARG A 122 0.92 7.99 19.02
CA ARG A 122 1.00 9.45 19.00
C ARG A 122 1.97 9.90 20.10
N GLU A 123 3.00 10.64 19.71
CA GLU A 123 4.02 11.20 20.59
C GLU A 123 4.17 12.70 20.31
N GLN A 124 3.53 13.54 21.13
CA GLN A 124 3.57 15.01 20.98
C GLN A 124 3.16 15.45 19.55
N GLU A 125 4.09 16.02 18.80
CA GLU A 125 3.91 16.53 17.43
C GLU A 125 4.09 15.43 16.35
N LYS A 126 4.46 14.22 16.75
CA LYS A 126 4.69 13.09 15.84
C LYS A 126 3.63 12.01 16.02
N ALA A 127 3.27 11.39 14.91
CA ALA A 127 2.47 10.19 14.88
C ALA A 127 3.20 9.11 14.07
N TYR A 128 3.03 7.87 14.51
CA TYR A 128 3.65 6.72 13.90
C TYR A 128 2.61 5.66 13.58
N LEU A 129 2.62 5.21 12.33
CA LEU A 129 2.01 3.94 11.96
C LEU A 129 3.07 2.85 12.11
N VAL A 130 2.94 1.99 13.11
CA VAL A 130 3.82 0.84 13.34
C VAL A 130 3.19 -0.39 12.69
N ILE A 131 4.01 -1.15 11.95
CA ILE A 131 3.59 -2.41 11.33
C ILE A 131 4.31 -3.57 12.00
N HIS A 132 3.55 -4.38 12.72
CA HIS A 132 4.00 -5.62 13.30
C HIS A 132 3.81 -6.75 12.29
N ASP A 133 4.83 -7.58 12.16
CA ASP A 133 4.85 -8.79 11.34
C ASP A 133 5.28 -9.99 12.20
N GLN A 134 5.30 -11.17 11.57
CA GLN A 134 5.81 -12.39 12.20
C GLN A 134 7.35 -12.34 12.34
N GLU A 135 7.96 -13.41 12.86
CA GLU A 135 9.41 -13.45 13.14
C GLU A 135 10.28 -13.02 11.95
N GLN A 136 9.95 -13.51 10.75
CA GLN A 136 10.67 -13.19 9.52
C GLN A 136 10.08 -11.95 8.83
N PRO A 137 10.91 -10.96 8.45
CA PRO A 137 10.45 -9.79 7.70
C PRO A 137 9.77 -10.19 6.38
N LYS A 138 8.68 -9.52 6.05
CA LYS A 138 8.02 -9.61 4.75
C LYS A 138 8.81 -8.82 3.70
N ARG A 139 8.42 -8.94 2.43
CA ARG A 139 8.99 -8.13 1.33
C ARG A 139 8.57 -6.66 1.49
N MET A 140 9.39 -5.73 1.01
CA MET A 140 9.03 -4.30 0.94
C MET A 140 7.67 -4.07 0.28
N PHE A 141 7.36 -4.85 -0.77
CA PHE A 141 6.07 -4.76 -1.45
C PHE A 141 4.86 -5.04 -0.55
N THR A 142 5.00 -5.91 0.46
CA THR A 142 3.94 -6.19 1.43
C THR A 142 3.66 -4.98 2.32
N TYR A 143 4.71 -4.39 2.92
CA TYR A 143 4.55 -3.18 3.73
C TYR A 143 4.06 -2.00 2.90
N ALA A 144 4.58 -1.85 1.68
CA ALA A 144 4.16 -0.80 0.76
C ALA A 144 2.68 -0.93 0.37
N THR A 145 2.20 -2.15 0.10
CA THR A 145 0.77 -2.40 -0.19
C THR A 145 -0.10 -2.06 1.00
N PHE A 146 0.26 -2.52 2.21
CA PHE A 146 -0.47 -2.19 3.43
C PHE A 146 -0.53 -0.67 3.65
N LEU A 147 0.63 -0.02 3.58
CA LEU A 147 0.73 1.43 3.71
C LEU A 147 -0.06 2.14 2.62
N MET A 148 -0.08 1.65 1.38
CA MET A 148 -0.85 2.28 0.30
C MET A 148 -2.36 2.24 0.56
N LEU A 149 -2.87 1.14 1.13
CA LEU A 149 -4.27 1.01 1.52
C LEU A 149 -4.61 1.95 2.68
N VAL A 150 -3.82 1.93 3.76
CA VAL A 150 -4.03 2.78 4.93
C VAL A 150 -3.87 4.26 4.60
N HIS A 151 -2.71 4.65 4.04
CA HIS A 151 -2.40 6.04 3.67
C HIS A 151 -3.34 6.59 2.60
N GLY A 152 -3.70 5.77 1.61
CA GLY A 152 -4.66 6.14 0.59
C GLY A 152 -6.03 6.48 1.18
N LEU A 153 -6.49 5.66 2.13
CA LEU A 153 -7.75 5.91 2.83
C LEU A 153 -7.67 7.14 3.74
N MET A 154 -6.57 7.32 4.49
CA MET A 154 -6.34 8.51 5.30
C MET A 154 -6.43 9.78 4.44
N CYS A 155 -5.68 9.84 3.32
CA CYS A 155 -5.70 10.99 2.42
C CYS A 155 -7.09 11.26 1.83
N TRP A 156 -7.82 10.19 1.47
CA TRP A 156 -9.16 10.31 0.92
C TRP A 156 -10.15 10.88 1.94
N LEU A 157 -10.11 10.42 3.20
CA LEU A 157 -11.02 10.86 4.27
C LEU A 157 -10.90 12.35 4.59
N VAL A 158 -9.68 12.90 4.60
CA VAL A 158 -9.42 14.32 4.90
C VAL A 158 -9.34 15.20 3.66
N ASP A 159 -9.51 14.62 2.46
CA ASP A 159 -9.46 15.28 1.16
C ASP A 159 -8.16 16.09 0.93
N GLN A 160 -7.03 15.54 1.40
CA GLN A 160 -5.71 16.14 1.23
C GLN A 160 -4.63 15.09 1.32
N ARG A 161 -3.45 15.38 0.75
CA ARG A 161 -2.29 14.51 0.89
C ARG A 161 -1.69 14.67 2.29
N ILE A 162 -1.48 13.56 2.97
CA ILE A 162 -0.70 13.48 4.21
C ILE A 162 0.74 13.20 3.81
N SER A 163 1.66 14.09 4.18
CA SER A 163 3.09 13.88 3.95
C SER A 163 3.63 12.88 4.96
N LEU A 164 4.41 11.91 4.48
CA LEU A 164 5.16 10.98 5.33
C LEU A 164 6.56 11.54 5.47
N ASN A 165 7.06 11.62 6.71
CA ASN A 165 8.35 12.22 7.02
C ASN A 165 9.48 11.20 6.80
N SER A 166 9.32 10.00 7.34
CA SER A 166 10.28 8.91 7.23
C SER A 166 9.59 7.55 7.28
N ILE A 167 10.27 6.54 6.73
CA ILE A 167 9.86 5.13 6.81
C ILE A 167 11.06 4.31 7.28
N ALA A 168 10.87 3.50 8.30
CA ALA A 168 11.79 2.43 8.69
C ALA A 168 11.11 1.09 8.40
N VAL A 169 11.83 0.14 7.81
CA VAL A 169 11.33 -1.22 7.52
C VAL A 169 12.39 -2.28 7.83
N ARG A 170 11.94 -3.42 8.35
CA ARG A 170 12.78 -4.56 8.72
C ARG A 170 13.39 -5.28 7.51
N CYS A 171 12.73 -5.22 6.36
CA CYS A 171 13.20 -5.93 5.17
C CYS A 171 14.50 -5.34 4.61
N PRO A 172 15.29 -6.16 3.89
CA PRO A 172 16.43 -5.67 3.14
C PRO A 172 15.98 -4.76 2.00
N LYS A 173 16.88 -3.87 1.60
CA LYS A 173 16.67 -2.94 0.50
C LYS A 173 16.41 -3.70 -0.82
N PRO A 174 15.27 -3.47 -1.51
CA PRO A 174 15.03 -4.02 -2.84
C PRO A 174 16.01 -3.46 -3.89
N ASN A 175 16.16 -4.19 -5.00
CA ASN A 175 17.00 -3.74 -6.12
C ASN A 175 16.46 -2.47 -6.81
N ASP A 176 15.14 -2.36 -6.94
CA ASP A 176 14.46 -1.17 -7.46
C ASP A 176 13.66 -0.50 -6.34
N ILE A 177 14.10 0.69 -5.93
CA ILE A 177 13.47 1.46 -4.85
C ILE A 177 12.71 2.68 -5.35
N GLN A 178 12.86 3.05 -6.62
CA GLN A 178 12.51 4.39 -7.09
C GLN A 178 11.01 4.66 -6.97
N ASP A 179 10.18 3.66 -7.28
CA ASP A 179 8.73 3.78 -7.19
C ASP A 179 8.26 3.93 -5.73
N TYR A 180 8.95 3.32 -4.75
CA TYR A 180 8.63 3.51 -3.33
C TYR A 180 8.97 4.94 -2.87
N LEU A 181 10.12 5.47 -3.26
CA LEU A 181 10.54 6.84 -2.93
C LEU A 181 9.57 7.88 -3.49
N VAL A 182 9.18 7.73 -4.76
CA VAL A 182 8.21 8.62 -5.43
C VAL A 182 6.82 8.53 -4.78
N ARG A 183 6.41 7.34 -4.33
CA ARG A 183 5.08 7.13 -3.75
C ARG A 183 4.97 7.65 -2.33
N PHE A 184 5.99 7.45 -1.49
CA PHE A 184 5.90 7.67 -0.05
C PHE A 184 6.72 8.87 0.42
N CYS A 185 8.04 8.73 0.53
CA CYS A 185 8.98 9.76 0.95
C CYS A 185 10.41 9.38 0.51
N GLU A 186 11.32 10.35 0.55
CA GLU A 186 12.73 10.13 0.18
C GLU A 186 13.55 9.44 1.29
N ASP A 187 13.09 9.55 2.55
CA ASP A 187 13.76 8.99 3.71
C ASP A 187 13.21 7.60 4.07
N ILE A 188 13.83 6.56 3.52
CA ILE A 188 13.50 5.16 3.81
C ILE A 188 14.73 4.42 4.35
N GLN A 189 14.66 3.99 5.61
CA GLN A 189 15.63 3.13 6.27
C GLN A 189 15.24 1.65 6.13
N PHE A 190 16.15 0.84 5.61
CA PHE A 190 16.01 -0.62 5.48
C PHE A 190 16.83 -1.35 6.55
N ASN A 191 16.50 -2.62 6.82
CA ASN A 191 17.07 -3.41 7.91
C ASN A 191 16.92 -2.72 9.29
N ALA A 192 15.81 -2.01 9.49
CA ALA A 192 15.48 -1.44 10.79
C ALA A 192 15.04 -2.53 11.78
N GLU A 193 15.00 -2.20 13.07
CA GLU A 193 14.50 -3.10 14.11
C GLU A 193 12.97 -3.29 14.01
N THR A 194 12.26 -2.21 13.70
CA THR A 194 10.79 -2.18 13.60
C THR A 194 10.35 -1.58 12.27
N ASN A 195 9.13 -1.90 11.84
CA ASN A 195 8.51 -1.20 10.70
C ASN A 195 7.72 0.00 11.23
N GLN A 196 8.10 1.21 10.84
CA GLN A 196 7.53 2.45 11.37
C GLN A 196 7.42 3.50 10.27
N ILE A 197 6.29 4.21 10.22
CA ILE A 197 6.06 5.31 9.29
C ILE A 197 5.73 6.55 10.11
N GLU A 198 6.57 7.58 10.01
CA GLU A 198 6.39 8.85 10.71
C GLU A 198 5.57 9.83 9.86
N PHE A 199 4.63 10.52 10.48
CA PHE A 199 3.95 11.69 9.94
C PHE A 199 3.59 12.66 11.07
N ASP A 200 3.23 13.88 10.72
CA ASP A 200 2.89 14.91 11.70
C ASP A 200 1.55 14.61 12.41
N ALA A 201 1.54 14.69 13.75
CA ALA A 201 0.37 14.39 14.56
C ALA A 201 -0.81 15.34 14.30
N HIS A 202 -0.62 16.56 13.81
CA HIS A 202 -1.73 17.49 13.54
C HIS A 202 -2.73 16.92 12.52
N TYR A 203 -2.30 16.02 11.63
CA TYR A 203 -3.20 15.38 10.68
C TYR A 203 -4.28 14.55 11.38
N LEU A 204 -3.98 13.97 12.55
CA LEU A 204 -4.90 13.14 13.32
C LEU A 204 -6.12 13.94 13.82
N ASP A 205 -5.94 15.23 14.07
CA ASP A 205 -6.99 16.12 14.59
C ASP A 205 -7.91 16.66 13.48
N ILE A 206 -7.60 16.39 12.22
CA ILE A 206 -8.40 16.85 11.08
C ILE A 206 -9.72 16.11 11.01
N LYS A 207 -10.82 16.86 10.83
CA LYS A 207 -12.14 16.29 10.63
C LYS A 207 -12.23 15.52 9.31
N VAL A 208 -12.87 14.36 9.35
CA VAL A 208 -13.22 13.62 8.14
C VAL A 208 -14.21 14.45 7.32
N LYS A 209 -13.90 14.62 6.03
CA LYS A 209 -14.72 15.41 5.09
C LYS A 209 -15.63 14.56 4.22
N LYS A 210 -15.30 13.28 4.05
CA LYS A 210 -16.08 12.35 3.21
C LYS A 210 -17.23 11.74 4.01
N ILE A 211 -18.34 12.48 4.07
CA ILE A 211 -19.61 11.99 4.59
C ILE A 211 -20.30 11.18 3.49
N LYS A 212 -20.81 9.99 3.83
CA LYS A 212 -21.69 9.13 2.99
C LYS A 212 -22.12 9.79 1.66
N SER A 213 -21.37 9.59 0.59
CA SER A 213 -21.99 9.64 -0.74
C SER A 213 -22.71 8.31 -0.88
N ALA A 214 -24.04 8.34 -0.80
CA ALA A 214 -24.87 7.20 -1.18
C ALA A 214 -24.43 6.74 -2.57
N LEU A 215 -23.79 5.57 -2.63
CA LEU A 215 -23.65 4.76 -3.83
C LEU A 215 -24.81 3.78 -3.85
#